data_AF-A0A7W2AGT4-F1
#
_entry.id   AF-A0A7W2AGT4-F1
#
_cell.length_a   1.000
_cell.length_b   1.000
_cell.length_c   1.000
_cell.angle_alpha   90.00
_cell.angle_beta   90.00
_cell.angle_gamma   90.00
#
_symmetry.space_group_name_H-M   'P 1'
#
loop_
_entity.id
_entity.type
_entity.pdbx_description
1 polymer ?
#
loop_
_entity_poly.entity_id
_entity_poly.type
_entity_poly.pdbx_seq_one_letter_code
_entity_poly.pdbx_strand_id
1 'polypeptide(L)'
;MTEQQKQMIVENMNLVPFVLHKFYPSFRHSSEYEDIMGCGYLGLTRAALKYNGKFKFSTFAVYHIRSEISAYLKRRRAIKRQADVVSLDAPVDFLEEEGNLHAVIGHSSPDILNAEVKLIVRGLLSSAGERERAILKMHFFDGLTAEEIGKRFNLSRARIQQIIKKELNRLNRRLRTQRIKKSDLIA
;
A
#
# COMPACT_ATOMS: atom_id res chain seq x y z
N MET A 1 37.15 7.61 -2.99
CA MET A 1 36.60 7.80 -4.35
C MET A 1 37.77 8.10 -5.27
N THR A 2 37.97 7.31 -6.32
CA THR A 2 39.10 7.46 -7.26
C THR A 2 38.82 8.56 -8.28
N GLU A 3 39.87 9.09 -8.94
CA GLU A 3 39.72 10.10 -10.00
C GLU A 3 38.86 9.57 -11.17
N GLN A 4 39.02 8.30 -11.52
CA GLN A 4 38.17 7.66 -12.53
C GLN A 4 36.68 7.68 -12.14
N GLN A 5 36.35 7.43 -10.86
CA GLN A 5 34.96 7.49 -10.38
C GLN A 5 34.40 8.91 -10.44
N LYS A 6 35.21 9.92 -10.10
CA LYS A 6 34.81 11.33 -10.21
C LYS A 6 34.52 11.70 -11.66
N GLN A 7 35.41 11.31 -12.57
CA GLN A 7 35.26 11.56 -14.00
C GLN A 7 33.95 10.93 -14.54
N MET A 8 33.68 9.68 -14.17
CA MET A 8 32.44 8.99 -14.55
C MET A 8 31.18 9.71 -14.05
N ILE A 9 31.22 10.30 -12.85
CA ILE A 9 30.11 11.10 -12.33
C ILE A 9 29.90 12.33 -13.20
N VAL A 10 30.96 13.13 -13.42
CA VAL A 10 30.88 14.39 -14.18
C VAL A 10 30.32 14.16 -15.59
N GLU A 11 30.82 13.16 -16.30
CA GLU A 11 30.36 12.82 -17.66
C GLU A 11 28.88 12.42 -17.73
N ASN A 12 28.31 11.96 -16.62
CA ASN A 12 26.96 11.39 -16.57
C ASN A 12 25.99 12.20 -15.70
N MET A 13 26.34 13.42 -15.27
CA MET A 13 25.49 14.28 -14.46
C MET A 13 24.12 14.53 -15.10
N ASN A 14 24.10 14.72 -16.43
CA ASN A 14 22.87 14.98 -17.19
C ASN A 14 21.90 13.78 -17.24
N LEU A 15 22.33 12.57 -16.82
CA LEU A 15 21.41 11.45 -16.67
C LEU A 15 20.40 11.67 -15.55
N VAL A 16 20.76 12.38 -14.49
CA VAL A 16 19.86 12.62 -13.35
C VAL A 16 18.62 13.43 -13.75
N PRO A 17 18.73 14.64 -14.35
CA PRO A 17 17.56 15.39 -14.80
C PRO A 17 16.79 14.64 -15.91
N PHE A 18 17.49 13.92 -16.80
CA PHE A 18 16.82 13.08 -17.80
C PHE A 18 15.94 11.99 -17.16
N VAL A 19 16.49 11.22 -16.20
CA VAL A 19 15.79 10.16 -15.48
C VAL A 19 14.61 10.73 -14.70
N LEU A 20 14.80 11.87 -14.03
CA LEU A 20 13.74 12.55 -13.28
C LEU A 20 12.59 12.93 -14.21
N HIS A 21 12.87 13.67 -15.29
CA HIS A 21 11.83 14.12 -16.22
C HIS A 21 11.14 12.98 -16.97
N LYS A 22 11.84 11.88 -17.23
CA LYS A 22 11.29 10.72 -17.94
C LYS A 22 10.38 9.86 -17.06
N PHE A 23 10.75 9.62 -15.80
CA PHE A 23 10.05 8.66 -14.94
C PHE A 23 9.24 9.30 -13.81
N TYR A 24 9.47 10.57 -13.52
CA TYR A 24 8.81 11.33 -12.47
C TYR A 24 8.34 12.70 -12.99
N PRO A 25 7.58 12.76 -14.11
CA PRO A 25 7.23 14.02 -14.77
C PRO A 25 6.45 14.99 -13.89
N SER A 26 5.64 14.46 -12.96
CA SER A 26 4.83 15.25 -12.01
C SER A 26 5.66 16.16 -11.08
N PHE A 27 6.96 15.88 -10.92
CA PHE A 27 7.83 16.63 -10.02
C PHE A 27 8.66 17.71 -10.71
N ARG A 28 8.51 17.90 -12.03
CA ARG A 28 9.31 18.86 -12.81
C ARG A 28 9.24 20.30 -12.27
N HIS A 29 8.08 20.70 -11.75
CA HIS A 29 7.83 22.05 -11.22
C HIS A 29 7.38 22.00 -9.76
N SER A 30 7.61 20.89 -9.05
CA SER A 30 7.28 20.82 -7.63
C SER A 30 8.35 21.51 -6.80
N SER A 31 7.97 22.07 -5.65
CA SER A 31 8.93 22.51 -4.62
C SER A 31 9.90 21.38 -4.19
N GLU A 32 9.52 20.12 -4.40
CA GLU A 32 10.34 18.94 -4.12
C GLU A 32 11.41 18.63 -5.19
N TYR A 33 11.47 19.41 -6.28
CA TYR A 33 12.33 19.10 -7.43
C TYR A 33 13.81 19.04 -7.07
N GLU A 34 14.30 20.03 -6.32
CA GLU A 34 15.69 20.11 -5.90
C GLU A 34 16.09 18.95 -4.98
N ASP A 35 15.22 18.58 -4.03
CA ASP A 35 15.43 17.44 -3.14
C ASP A 35 15.56 16.13 -3.92
N ILE A 36 14.66 15.92 -4.90
CA ILE A 36 14.64 14.72 -5.74
C ILE A 36 15.88 14.68 -6.64
N MET A 37 16.28 15.82 -7.20
CA MET A 37 17.52 15.96 -7.96
C MET A 37 18.74 15.60 -7.10
N GLY A 38 18.82 16.12 -5.88
CA GLY A 38 19.89 15.79 -4.92
C GLY A 38 19.97 14.29 -4.62
N CYS A 39 18.82 13.65 -4.40
CA CYS A 39 18.75 12.19 -4.22
C CYS A 39 19.20 11.43 -5.48
N GLY A 40 18.85 11.92 -6.66
CA GLY A 40 19.29 11.36 -7.93
C GLY A 40 20.81 11.42 -8.09
N TYR A 41 21.44 12.55 -7.77
CA TYR A 41 22.90 12.69 -7.79
C TYR A 41 23.58 11.79 -6.76
N LEU A 42 22.99 11.62 -5.57
CA LEU A 42 23.47 10.65 -4.59
C LEU A 42 23.46 9.21 -5.16
N GLY A 43 22.42 8.86 -5.91
CA GLY A 43 22.32 7.58 -6.62
C GLY A 43 23.40 7.41 -7.69
N LEU A 44 23.69 8.46 -8.47
CA LEU A 44 24.78 8.46 -9.45
C LEU A 44 26.15 8.26 -8.79
N THR A 45 26.43 8.97 -7.70
CA THR A 45 27.67 8.81 -6.92
C THR A 45 27.81 7.39 -6.37
N ARG A 46 26.74 6.85 -5.78
CA ARG A 46 26.72 5.45 -5.30
C ARG A 46 26.93 4.44 -6.42
N ALA A 47 26.43 4.71 -7.62
CA ALA A 47 26.67 3.87 -8.79
C ALA A 47 28.15 3.86 -9.17
N ALA A 48 28.80 5.03 -9.23
CA ALA A 48 30.22 5.13 -9.56
C ALA A 48 31.11 4.37 -8.57
N LEU A 49 30.78 4.42 -7.27
CA LEU A 49 31.50 3.67 -6.23
C LEU A 49 31.39 2.15 -6.37
N LYS A 50 30.25 1.64 -6.88
CA LYS A 50 29.94 0.20 -6.94
C LYS A 50 30.11 -0.40 -8.34
N TYR A 51 30.53 0.40 -9.31
CA TYR A 51 30.61 -0.04 -10.69
C TYR A 51 31.75 -1.03 -10.93
N ASN A 52 31.43 -2.14 -11.59
CA ASN A 52 32.37 -3.25 -11.83
C ASN A 52 32.73 -3.46 -13.31
N GLY A 53 32.35 -2.53 -14.19
CA GLY A 53 32.69 -2.58 -15.62
C GLY A 53 31.94 -3.61 -16.48
N LYS A 54 31.01 -4.41 -15.92
CA LYS A 54 30.33 -5.48 -16.69
C LYS A 54 29.42 -4.96 -17.81
N PHE A 55 28.82 -3.79 -17.65
CA PHE A 55 27.92 -3.15 -18.61
C PHE A 55 28.23 -1.67 -18.68
N LYS A 56 27.75 -0.93 -19.70
CA LYS A 56 27.93 0.53 -19.76
C LYS A 56 27.47 1.21 -18.46
N PHE A 57 28.29 2.13 -17.95
CA PHE A 57 28.01 2.84 -16.70
C PHE A 57 26.66 3.55 -16.72
N SER A 58 26.29 4.19 -17.82
CA SER A 58 25.01 4.89 -17.94
C SER A 58 23.81 3.97 -17.68
N THR A 59 23.85 2.73 -18.19
CA THR A 59 22.82 1.71 -17.94
C THR A 59 22.76 1.34 -16.45
N PHE A 60 23.92 1.16 -15.82
CA PHE A 60 24.02 0.84 -14.40
C PHE A 60 23.54 2.00 -13.50
N ALA A 61 23.96 3.23 -13.82
CA ALA A 61 23.63 4.44 -13.08
C ALA A 61 22.13 4.72 -13.06
N VAL A 62 21.42 4.52 -14.18
CA VAL A 62 19.97 4.74 -14.25
C VAL A 62 19.20 3.93 -13.20
N TYR A 63 19.60 2.68 -12.94
CA TYR A 63 18.97 1.86 -11.91
C TYR A 63 19.16 2.49 -10.51
N HIS A 64 20.39 2.88 -10.18
CA HIS A 64 20.72 3.45 -8.88
C HIS A 64 20.06 4.82 -8.64
N ILE A 65 20.06 5.70 -9.65
CA ILE A 65 19.37 7.00 -9.60
C ILE A 65 17.89 6.79 -9.30
N ARG A 66 17.22 5.88 -10.03
CA ARG A 66 15.81 5.56 -9.81
C ARG A 66 15.54 4.97 -8.43
N SER A 67 16.41 4.09 -7.96
CA SER A 67 16.29 3.43 -6.66
C SER A 67 16.34 4.46 -5.52
N GLU A 68 17.30 5.39 -5.54
CA GLU A 68 17.41 6.44 -4.52
C GLU A 68 16.21 7.38 -4.52
N ILE A 69 15.80 7.87 -5.70
CA ILE A 69 14.61 8.73 -5.83
C ILE A 69 13.37 8.00 -5.28
N SER A 70 13.18 6.74 -5.64
CA SER A 70 12.04 5.95 -5.16
C SER A 70 12.07 5.76 -3.64
N ALA A 71 13.25 5.51 -3.06
CA ALA A 71 13.41 5.36 -1.62
C ALA A 71 13.10 6.67 -0.87
N TYR A 72 13.59 7.80 -1.38
CA TYR A 72 13.29 9.13 -0.85
C TYR A 72 11.79 9.41 -0.84
N LEU A 73 11.12 9.24 -1.98
CA LEU A 73 9.67 9.48 -2.09
C LEU A 73 8.85 8.59 -1.15
N LYS A 74 9.27 7.32 -0.96
CA LYS A 74 8.61 6.41 0.00
C LYS A 74 8.76 6.89 1.45
N ARG A 75 9.97 7.29 1.86
CA ARG A 75 10.24 7.83 3.20
C ARG A 75 9.46 9.12 3.43
N ARG A 76 9.50 10.05 2.48
CA ARG A 76 8.75 11.32 2.55
C ARG A 76 7.25 11.09 2.66
N ARG A 77 6.68 10.16 1.88
CA ARG A 77 5.27 9.76 2.01
C ARG A 77 4.92 9.13 3.35
N ALA A 78 5.87 8.48 4.02
CA ALA A 78 5.66 7.94 5.37
C ALA A 78 5.65 9.07 6.40
N ILE A 79 6.59 10.01 6.32
CA ILE A 79 6.65 11.21 7.16
C ILE A 79 5.39 12.06 6.98
N LYS A 80 4.97 12.32 5.74
CA LYS A 80 3.74 13.10 5.48
C LYS A 80 2.49 12.42 6.05
N ARG A 81 2.39 11.09 6.00
CA ARG A 81 1.30 10.34 6.65
C ARG A 81 1.34 10.41 8.18
N GLN A 82 2.52 10.54 8.77
CA GLN A 82 2.68 10.78 10.20
C GLN A 82 2.47 12.25 10.59
N ALA A 83 2.68 13.18 9.66
CA ALA A 83 2.51 14.62 9.87
C ALA A 83 1.09 15.11 9.54
N ASP A 84 0.28 14.33 8.82
CA ASP A 84 -1.18 14.53 8.64
C ASP A 84 -1.98 14.25 9.93
N VAL A 85 -1.31 14.32 11.08
CA VAL A 85 -1.91 14.16 12.40
C VAL A 85 -2.31 15.54 12.87
N VAL A 86 -3.62 15.79 12.92
CA VAL A 86 -4.19 17.01 13.49
C VAL A 86 -4.16 16.86 15.01
N SER A 87 -3.77 17.92 15.72
CA SER A 87 -3.82 17.93 17.19
C SER A 87 -5.26 17.73 17.66
N LEU A 88 -5.48 16.80 18.58
CA LEU A 88 -6.78 16.63 19.24
C LEU A 88 -7.16 17.84 20.10
N ASP A 89 -6.16 18.62 20.52
CA ASP A 89 -6.32 19.86 21.28
C ASP A 89 -6.48 21.09 20.36
N ALA A 90 -6.48 20.91 19.04
CA ALA A 90 -6.73 22.02 18.13
C ALA A 90 -8.15 22.56 18.36
N PRO A 91 -8.32 23.89 18.48
CA PRO A 91 -9.64 24.51 18.60
C PRO A 91 -10.45 24.26 17.32
N VAL A 92 -11.77 24.09 17.47
CA VAL A 92 -12.68 23.83 16.35
C VAL A 92 -13.56 25.06 16.14
N ASP A 93 -13.35 25.77 15.04
CA ASP A 93 -14.01 27.06 14.74
C ASP A 93 -15.55 27.00 14.62
N PHE A 94 -16.13 25.79 14.51
CA PHE A 94 -17.58 25.61 14.32
C PHE A 94 -18.35 25.36 15.62
N LEU A 95 -17.68 25.34 16.78
CA LEU A 95 -18.34 25.17 18.08
C LEU A 95 -18.65 26.52 18.70
N GLU A 96 -19.86 26.68 19.24
CA GLU A 96 -20.30 27.89 19.96
C GLU A 96 -19.61 28.04 21.33
N GLU A 97 -19.05 26.95 21.88
CA GLU A 97 -18.27 26.89 23.12
C GLU A 97 -16.79 26.56 22.84
N GLU A 98 -15.88 26.89 23.76
CA GLU A 98 -14.47 26.49 23.70
C GLU A 98 -14.37 24.95 23.69
N GLY A 99 -14.29 24.38 22.49
CA GLY A 99 -14.16 22.95 22.28
C GLY A 99 -13.00 22.64 21.34
N ASN A 100 -12.28 21.58 21.68
CA ASN A 100 -11.21 21.04 20.86
C ASN A 100 -11.72 19.88 20.00
N LEU A 101 -10.87 19.45 19.06
CA LEU A 101 -11.20 18.35 18.17
C LEU A 101 -11.52 17.04 18.93
N HIS A 102 -10.95 16.83 20.12
CA HIS A 102 -11.27 15.70 21.00
C HIS A 102 -12.76 15.67 21.41
N ALA A 103 -13.40 16.82 21.64
CA ALA A 103 -14.81 16.90 22.03
C ALA A 103 -15.77 16.59 20.87
N VAL A 104 -15.32 16.76 19.63
CA VAL A 104 -16.14 16.60 18.41
C VAL A 104 -15.99 15.23 17.78
N ILE A 105 -14.81 14.60 17.90
CA ILE A 105 -14.58 13.27 17.36
C ILE A 105 -15.41 12.27 18.17
N GLY A 106 -16.46 11.73 17.55
CA GLY A 106 -17.23 10.64 18.11
C GLY A 106 -16.35 9.42 18.38
N HIS A 107 -16.52 8.79 19.54
CA HIS A 107 -15.90 7.49 19.78
C HIS A 107 -16.54 6.46 18.84
N SER A 108 -15.76 5.87 17.94
CA SER A 108 -16.18 4.67 17.23
C SER A 108 -16.41 3.57 18.26
N SER A 109 -17.65 3.38 18.68
CA SER A 109 -17.96 2.25 19.55
C SER A 109 -17.69 0.97 18.75
N PRO A 110 -17.05 -0.04 19.37
CA PRO A 110 -16.82 -1.33 18.71
C PRO A 110 -18.11 -1.92 18.13
N ASP A 111 -19.26 -1.62 18.73
CA ASP A 111 -20.58 -2.08 18.30
C ASP A 111 -21.02 -1.50 16.95
N ILE A 112 -20.72 -0.23 16.66
CA ILE A 112 -21.07 0.42 15.38
C ILE A 112 -20.19 -0.14 14.26
N LEU A 113 -18.87 -0.25 14.48
CA LEU A 113 -17.93 -0.86 13.54
C LEU A 113 -18.32 -2.31 13.22
N ASN A 114 -18.64 -3.10 14.25
CA ASN A 114 -19.08 -4.48 14.09
C ASN A 114 -20.40 -4.59 13.31
N ALA A 115 -21.34 -3.65 13.51
CA ALA A 115 -22.61 -3.63 12.76
C ALA A 115 -22.39 -3.33 11.27
N GLU A 116 -21.52 -2.37 10.95
CA GLU A 116 -21.19 -2.00 9.57
C GLU A 116 -20.47 -3.14 8.84
N VAL A 117 -19.45 -3.74 9.46
CA VAL A 117 -18.74 -4.90 8.92
C VAL A 117 -19.71 -6.06 8.69
N LYS A 118 -20.64 -6.32 9.62
CA LYS A 118 -21.63 -7.39 9.51
C LYS A 118 -22.60 -7.16 8.34
N LEU A 119 -23.00 -5.91 8.07
CA LEU A 119 -23.83 -5.56 6.91
C LEU A 119 -23.08 -5.79 5.59
N ILE A 120 -21.82 -5.37 5.50
CA ILE A 120 -20.96 -5.58 4.33
C ILE A 120 -20.77 -7.09 4.07
N VAL A 121 -20.40 -7.85 5.11
CA VAL A 121 -20.21 -9.30 5.01
C VAL A 121 -21.50 -10.00 4.59
N ARG A 122 -22.67 -9.60 5.13
CA ARG A 122 -23.98 -10.14 4.71
C ARG A 122 -24.28 -9.83 3.24
N GLY A 123 -24.05 -8.61 2.77
CA GLY A 123 -24.27 -8.22 1.37
C GLY A 123 -23.30 -8.88 0.39
N LEU A 124 -22.11 -9.26 0.85
CA LEU A 124 -21.16 -10.02 0.05
C LEU A 124 -21.52 -11.52 0.01
N LEU A 125 -21.95 -12.09 1.14
CA LEU A 125 -22.38 -13.49 1.25
C LEU A 125 -23.74 -13.78 0.60
N SER A 126 -24.61 -12.78 0.41
CA SER A 126 -25.88 -12.96 -0.31
C SER A 126 -25.67 -13.40 -1.76
N SER A 127 -24.54 -13.00 -2.38
CA SER A 127 -24.15 -13.46 -3.72
C SER A 127 -23.56 -14.86 -3.80
N ALA A 128 -23.27 -15.48 -2.65
CA ALA A 128 -22.88 -16.89 -2.60
C ALA A 128 -24.12 -17.76 -2.69
N GLY A 129 -24.02 -18.87 -3.44
CA GLY A 129 -25.05 -19.91 -3.40
C GLY A 129 -25.20 -20.46 -1.98
N GLU A 130 -26.35 -21.04 -1.68
CA GLU A 130 -26.66 -21.53 -0.33
C GLU A 130 -25.64 -22.55 0.17
N ARG A 131 -25.18 -23.43 -0.74
CA ARG A 131 -24.17 -24.45 -0.45
C ARG A 131 -22.81 -23.83 -0.11
N GLU A 132 -22.35 -22.87 -0.91
CA GLU A 132 -21.08 -22.18 -0.68
C GLU A 132 -21.11 -21.36 0.60
N ARG A 133 -22.23 -20.69 0.89
CA ARG A 133 -22.43 -19.92 2.12
C ARG A 133 -22.37 -20.83 3.35
N ALA A 134 -22.99 -22.01 3.29
CA ALA A 134 -22.92 -23.00 4.35
C ALA A 134 -21.49 -23.52 4.56
N ILE A 135 -20.75 -23.82 3.49
CA ILE A 135 -19.34 -24.22 3.55
C ILE A 135 -18.46 -23.14 4.20
N LEU A 136 -18.64 -21.88 3.80
CA LEU A 136 -17.90 -20.75 4.38
C LEU A 136 -18.26 -20.54 5.86
N LYS A 137 -19.54 -20.67 6.22
CA LYS A 137 -19.99 -20.56 7.61
C LYS A 137 -19.32 -21.62 8.47
N MET A 138 -19.39 -22.88 8.03
CA MET A 138 -18.78 -24.00 8.75
C MET A 138 -17.27 -23.85 8.91
N HIS A 139 -16.58 -23.30 7.91
CA HIS A 139 -15.13 -23.14 7.97
C HIS A 139 -14.67 -21.97 8.85
N PHE A 140 -15.29 -20.80 8.69
CA PHE A 140 -14.82 -19.56 9.33
C PHE A 140 -15.49 -19.23 10.67
N PHE A 141 -16.73 -19.69 10.89
CA PHE A 141 -17.48 -19.42 12.12
C PHE A 141 -17.57 -20.63 13.03
N ASP A 142 -17.79 -21.82 12.46
CA ASP A 142 -17.91 -23.05 13.25
C ASP A 142 -16.54 -23.75 13.43
N GLY A 143 -15.48 -23.25 12.80
CA GLY A 143 -14.10 -23.73 12.95
C GLY A 143 -13.81 -25.11 12.35
N LEU A 144 -14.71 -25.65 11.52
CA LEU A 144 -14.56 -26.99 10.95
C LEU A 144 -13.46 -27.05 9.88
N THR A 145 -12.75 -28.17 9.87
CA THR A 145 -11.73 -28.46 8.87
C THR A 145 -12.36 -28.80 7.52
N ALA A 146 -11.61 -28.58 6.43
CA ALA A 146 -12.09 -28.94 5.09
C ALA A 146 -12.40 -30.45 4.93
N GLU A 147 -11.83 -31.30 5.77
CA GLU A 147 -12.08 -32.73 5.79
C GLU A 147 -13.43 -33.05 6.46
N GLU A 148 -13.71 -32.45 7.61
CA GLU A 148 -15.00 -32.59 8.30
C GLU A 148 -16.16 -32.03 7.48
N ILE A 149 -15.94 -30.87 6.83
CA ILE A 149 -16.91 -30.28 5.91
C ILE A 149 -17.11 -31.19 4.69
N GLY A 150 -16.03 -31.77 4.16
CA GLY A 150 -16.08 -32.71 3.04
C GLY A 150 -16.98 -33.91 3.33
N LYS A 151 -16.86 -34.50 4.53
CA LYS A 151 -17.72 -35.60 4.99
C LYS A 151 -19.20 -35.20 5.02
N ARG A 152 -19.54 -33.98 5.48
CA ARG A 152 -20.93 -33.51 5.55
C ARG A 152 -21.56 -33.24 4.18
N PHE A 153 -20.76 -32.82 3.21
CA PHE A 153 -21.24 -32.47 1.86
C PHE A 153 -21.02 -33.57 0.81
N ASN A 154 -20.54 -34.76 1.21
CA ASN A 154 -20.10 -35.83 0.32
C ASN A 154 -19.13 -35.32 -0.77
N LEU A 155 -18.13 -34.54 -0.35
CA LEU A 155 -17.11 -33.95 -1.22
C LEU A 155 -15.70 -34.25 -0.69
N SER A 156 -14.72 -34.31 -1.59
CA SER A 156 -13.32 -34.42 -1.18
C SER A 156 -12.82 -33.15 -0.50
N ARG A 157 -11.85 -33.28 0.41
CA ARG A 157 -11.15 -32.16 1.06
C ARG A 157 -10.66 -31.12 0.04
N ALA A 158 -10.06 -31.60 -1.06
CA ALA A 158 -9.56 -30.74 -2.14
C ALA A 158 -10.70 -29.95 -2.80
N ARG A 159 -11.88 -30.58 -3.00
CA ARG A 159 -13.04 -29.90 -3.57
C ARG A 159 -13.58 -28.81 -2.64
N ILE A 160 -13.61 -29.04 -1.33
CA ILE A 160 -13.97 -28.02 -0.34
C ILE A 160 -12.99 -26.84 -0.38
N GLN A 161 -11.68 -27.10 -0.40
CA GLN A 161 -10.66 -26.05 -0.51
C GLN A 161 -10.79 -25.23 -1.79
N GLN A 162 -11.08 -25.88 -2.93
CA GLN A 162 -11.34 -25.19 -4.20
C GLN A 162 -12.55 -24.25 -4.10
N ILE A 163 -13.64 -24.70 -3.48
CA ILE A 163 -14.85 -23.89 -3.27
C ILE A 163 -14.53 -22.68 -2.40
N ILE A 164 -13.87 -22.88 -1.25
CA ILE A 164 -13.47 -21.78 -0.35
C ILE A 164 -12.58 -20.77 -1.09
N LYS A 165 -11.55 -21.24 -1.80
CA LYS A 165 -10.63 -20.38 -2.56
C LYS A 165 -11.34 -19.60 -3.66
N LYS A 166 -12.25 -20.25 -4.40
CA LYS A 166 -13.05 -19.61 -5.46
C LYS A 166 -13.91 -18.49 -4.89
N GLU A 167 -14.61 -18.76 -3.79
CA GLU A 167 -15.49 -17.79 -3.15
C GLU A 167 -14.70 -16.62 -2.54
N LEU A 168 -13.58 -16.87 -1.86
CA LEU A 168 -12.69 -15.81 -1.37
C LEU A 168 -12.17 -14.92 -2.50
N ASN A 169 -11.79 -15.50 -3.64
CA ASN A 169 -11.35 -14.72 -4.81
C ASN A 169 -12.49 -13.86 -5.37
N ARG A 170 -13.71 -14.38 -5.39
CA ARG A 170 -14.89 -13.62 -5.83
C ARG A 170 -15.18 -12.45 -4.87
N LEU A 171 -15.17 -12.70 -3.56
CA LEU A 171 -15.36 -11.70 -2.52
C LEU A 171 -14.29 -10.61 -2.61
N ASN A 172 -13.02 -10.98 -2.76
CA ASN A 172 -11.89 -10.05 -2.92
C ASN A 172 -12.03 -9.17 -4.17
N ARG A 173 -12.55 -9.70 -5.28
CA ARG A 173 -12.83 -8.88 -6.48
C ARG A 173 -13.90 -7.83 -6.21
N ARG A 174 -15.00 -8.20 -5.53
CA ARG A 174 -16.08 -7.27 -5.20
C ARG A 174 -15.64 -6.17 -4.23
N LEU A 175 -14.85 -6.53 -3.21
CA LEU A 175 -14.27 -5.55 -2.27
C LEU A 175 -13.41 -4.51 -2.99
N ARG A 176 -12.59 -4.94 -3.97
CA ARG A 176 -11.79 -4.02 -4.80
C ARG A 176 -12.66 -3.08 -5.64
N THR A 177 -13.78 -3.56 -6.18
CA THR A 177 -14.70 -2.75 -7.00
C THR A 177 -15.49 -1.74 -6.15
N GLN A 178 -15.83 -2.08 -4.91
CA GLN A 178 -16.61 -1.21 -4.01
C GLN A 178 -15.78 -0.14 -3.27
N ARG A 179 -14.48 0.03 -3.58
CA ARG A 179 -13.56 0.97 -2.91
C ARG A 179 -13.43 0.78 -1.39
N ILE A 180 -13.95 -0.31 -0.82
CA ILE A 180 -13.76 -0.67 0.59
C ILE A 180 -12.33 -1.20 0.73
N LYS A 181 -11.47 -0.47 1.44
CA LYS A 181 -10.08 -0.90 1.62
C LYS A 181 -10.07 -1.99 2.68
N LYS A 182 -9.14 -2.95 2.55
CA LYS A 182 -8.95 -4.00 3.56
C LYS A 182 -8.63 -3.43 4.95
N SER A 183 -8.11 -2.20 5.02
CA SER A 183 -7.91 -1.43 6.25
C SER A 183 -9.19 -1.13 7.01
N ASP A 184 -10.32 -1.05 6.31
CA ASP A 184 -11.60 -0.61 6.88
C ASP A 184 -12.35 -1.78 7.54
N LEU A 185 -11.83 -3.00 7.40
CA LEU A 185 -12.42 -4.25 7.90
C LEU A 185 -11.65 -4.85 9.10
N ILE A 186 -10.51 -4.28 9.48
CA ILE A 186 -9.62 -4.78 10.55
C ILE A 186 -9.26 -3.62 11.51
N ALA A 187 -10.21 -2.74 11.79
CA ALA A 187 -10.10 -1.74 12.86
C ALA A 187 -10.82 -2.27 14.11
#